data_AF-A0A0G4ED62-F1
#
_entry.id   AF-A0A0G4ED62-F1
#
_cell.length_a   1.000
_cell.length_b   1.000
_cell.length_c   1.000
_cell.angle_alpha   90.00
_cell.angle_beta   90.00
_cell.angle_gamma   90.00
#
_symmetry.space_group_name_H-M   'P 1'
#
loop_
_entity.id
_entity.type
_entity.pdbx_description
1 polymer ?
#
loop_
_entity_poly.entity_id
_entity_poly.type
_entity_poly.pdbx_seq_one_letter_code
_entity_poly.pdbx_strand_id
1 'polypeptide(L)'
;MVLAATLLRVRSARAGHPQHPLTHLFVGDDQSCLLDLSTILQLRATARCFSEALSSAQLRSRLHTSIARSGIDTQLVQFNESLCGGTVVAALWIAEEGGQWNDGTGDVLRLADHCGACTLPVVLTAEDINTHANKTVRVCVGSRVIAQLKMVGRHTNFGDGVTFQLFQHGDMLRALKDEPGFELTLDPLGLPADHLYRRHRQDHDPPASSRIHCFLPPEGWEAEDDDIEISHASVSQLAKDKILNYHDLSRPDEEREIGNFLSTPNDVNRAMSDADIGVAKAVAV
;
A
#
# COMPACT_ATOMS: atom_id res chain seq x y z
N MET A 1 26.12 -4.68 27.95
CA MET A 1 26.69 -6.05 28.03
C MET A 1 25.96 -6.99 28.98
N VAL A 2 25.20 -6.52 29.98
CA VAL A 2 24.51 -7.42 30.95
C VAL A 2 23.20 -8.02 30.40
N LEU A 3 22.50 -7.36 29.46
CA LEU A 3 21.27 -7.90 28.86
C LEU A 3 21.50 -9.09 27.91
N ALA A 4 22.69 -9.21 27.30
CA ALA A 4 22.98 -10.28 26.34
C ALA A 4 23.21 -11.65 27.03
N ALA A 5 23.55 -11.66 28.32
CA ALA A 5 23.83 -12.89 29.06
C ALA A 5 22.55 -13.58 29.58
N THR A 6 21.44 -12.85 29.72
CA THR A 6 20.22 -13.39 30.35
C THR A 6 19.32 -14.16 29.37
N LEU A 7 19.51 -14.00 28.04
CA LEU A 7 18.72 -14.71 27.02
C LEU A 7 19.30 -16.08 26.60
N LEU A 8 20.41 -16.53 27.20
CA LEU A 8 21.19 -17.70 26.74
C LEU A 8 20.91 -19.01 27.52
N ARG A 9 19.68 -19.24 27.99
CA ARG A 9 19.26 -20.54 28.55
C ARG A 9 18.01 -21.08 27.85
N VAL A 10 18.15 -21.42 26.56
CA VAL A 10 17.25 -22.35 25.90
C VAL A 10 18.04 -23.61 25.58
N ARG A 11 17.70 -24.73 26.25
CA ARG A 11 18.28 -26.05 26.00
C ARG A 11 17.83 -26.53 24.62
N SER A 12 18.76 -26.61 23.67
CA SER A 12 18.54 -27.33 22.41
C SER A 12 18.86 -28.81 22.61
N ALA A 13 17.87 -29.67 22.38
CA ALA A 13 18.06 -31.09 22.17
C ALA A 13 17.22 -31.53 20.96
N ARG A 14 17.77 -31.41 19.74
CA ARG A 14 17.63 -32.42 18.68
C ARG A 14 18.56 -32.13 17.50
N ALA A 15 19.15 -33.20 16.98
CA ALA A 15 20.12 -33.21 15.91
C ALA A 15 19.49 -32.92 14.54
N GLY A 16 20.17 -32.11 13.72
CA GLY A 16 19.85 -31.89 12.31
C GLY A 16 20.33 -30.52 11.80
N HIS A 17 21.53 -30.50 11.21
CA HIS A 17 22.23 -29.35 10.60
C HIS A 17 22.66 -28.21 11.53
N PRO A 18 23.82 -27.55 11.28
CA PRO A 18 24.32 -26.48 12.12
C PRO A 18 23.47 -25.22 11.93
N GLN A 19 22.30 -25.19 12.57
CA GLN A 19 21.51 -23.99 12.75
C GLN A 19 22.18 -23.13 13.83
N HIS A 20 22.34 -21.85 13.56
CA HIS A 20 22.91 -20.91 14.53
C HIS A 20 22.07 -20.95 15.81
N PRO A 21 22.65 -20.98 17.03
CA PRO A 21 21.90 -21.15 18.27
C PRO A 21 20.84 -20.07 18.50
N LEU A 22 20.89 -18.94 17.79
CA LEU A 22 19.91 -17.85 17.87
C LEU A 22 18.71 -18.00 16.90
N THR A 23 18.70 -18.99 16.00
CA THR A 23 17.69 -19.11 14.93
C THR A 23 16.25 -19.26 15.46
N HIS A 24 16.10 -19.86 16.63
CA HIS A 24 14.81 -20.06 17.31
C HIS A 24 14.16 -18.76 17.83
N LEU A 25 14.89 -17.65 17.90
CA LEU A 25 14.34 -16.33 18.24
C LEU A 25 13.61 -15.69 17.05
N PHE A 26 13.73 -16.29 15.86
CA PHE A 26 13.36 -15.68 14.58
C PHE A 26 12.46 -16.56 13.72
N VAL A 27 12.48 -17.88 13.92
CA VAL A 27 11.56 -18.84 13.29
C VAL A 27 10.42 -19.06 14.27
N GLY A 28 9.29 -18.41 14.00
CA GLY A 28 8.09 -18.51 14.82
C GLY A 28 7.42 -19.87 14.64
N ASP A 29 7.67 -20.81 15.57
CA ASP A 29 6.69 -21.84 15.92
C ASP A 29 5.83 -21.33 17.08
N ASP A 30 4.61 -21.87 17.24
CA ASP A 30 3.54 -21.47 18.18
C ASP A 30 3.96 -21.30 19.67
N GLN A 31 5.20 -21.65 20.03
CA GLN A 31 5.76 -21.56 21.39
C GLN A 31 6.97 -20.62 21.53
N SER A 32 7.37 -19.90 20.48
CA SER A 32 8.55 -19.01 20.48
C SER A 32 8.15 -17.54 20.60
N CYS A 33 8.74 -16.85 21.58
CA CYS A 33 8.57 -15.41 21.77
C CYS A 33 9.34 -14.69 20.67
N LEU A 34 8.66 -14.28 19.59
CA LEU A 34 9.26 -13.48 18.53
C LEU A 34 9.63 -12.11 19.12
N LEU A 35 10.91 -11.77 19.07
CA LEU A 35 11.35 -10.41 19.39
C LEU A 35 10.70 -9.45 18.38
N ASP A 36 10.27 -8.28 18.85
CA ASP A 36 9.75 -7.26 17.94
C ASP A 36 10.81 -6.88 16.90
N LEU A 37 10.35 -6.42 15.73
CA LEU A 37 11.24 -6.10 14.62
C LEU A 37 12.27 -5.04 14.99
N SER A 38 11.86 -4.04 15.76
CA SER A 38 12.72 -2.95 16.24
C SER A 38 13.92 -3.48 17.03
N THR A 39 13.67 -4.39 17.97
CA THR A 39 14.68 -5.05 18.82
C THR A 39 15.61 -5.88 17.97
N ILE A 40 15.09 -6.60 16.98
CA ILE A 40 15.89 -7.41 16.07
C ILE A 40 16.83 -6.54 15.23
N LEU A 41 16.35 -5.41 14.74
CA LEU A 41 17.17 -4.46 13.99
C LEU A 41 18.22 -3.77 14.87
N GLN A 42 17.88 -3.44 16.11
CA GLN A 42 18.84 -2.91 17.08
C GLN A 42 19.93 -3.93 17.41
N LEU A 43 19.58 -5.19 17.65
CA LEU A 43 20.54 -6.27 17.92
C LEU A 43 21.46 -6.50 16.70
N ARG A 44 20.90 -6.51 15.49
CA ARG A 44 21.68 -6.62 14.24
C ARG A 44 22.68 -5.49 14.09
N ALA A 45 22.26 -4.26 14.38
CA ALA A 45 23.11 -3.07 14.25
C ALA A 45 24.23 -3.02 15.29
N THR A 46 24.00 -3.60 16.47
CA THR A 46 24.93 -3.49 17.61
C THR A 46 25.93 -4.64 17.71
N ALA A 47 25.64 -5.81 17.13
CA ALA A 47 26.48 -7.00 17.32
C ALA A 47 26.62 -7.87 16.06
N ARG A 48 27.88 -8.14 15.68
CA ARG A 48 28.22 -8.95 14.51
C ARG A 48 27.61 -10.35 14.55
N CYS A 49 27.59 -11.01 15.71
CA CYS A 49 27.01 -12.35 15.87
C CYS A 49 25.50 -12.37 15.55
N PHE A 50 24.77 -11.30 15.83
CA PHE A 50 23.37 -11.17 15.44
C PHE A 50 23.22 -10.83 13.96
N SER A 51 24.13 -10.04 13.37
CA SER A 51 24.13 -9.81 11.93
C SER A 51 24.46 -11.06 11.11
N GLU A 52 25.34 -11.93 11.62
CA GLU A 52 25.67 -13.22 11.00
C GLU A 52 24.52 -14.23 11.16
N ALA A 53 23.88 -14.25 12.33
CA ALA A 53 22.67 -15.05 12.55
C ALA A 53 21.54 -14.61 11.61
N LEU A 54 21.23 -13.31 11.55
CA LEU A 54 20.21 -12.68 10.70
C LEU A 54 20.66 -12.56 9.23
N SER A 55 21.17 -13.67 8.69
CA SER A 55 21.45 -13.81 7.27
C SER A 55 20.18 -13.55 6.44
N SER A 56 20.38 -13.20 5.16
CA SER A 56 19.29 -12.98 4.21
C SER A 56 18.33 -14.17 4.11
N ALA A 57 18.80 -15.40 4.34
CA ALA A 57 17.96 -16.60 4.32
C ALA A 57 17.00 -16.64 5.53
N GLN A 58 17.48 -16.31 6.73
CA GLN A 58 16.62 -16.26 7.93
C GLN A 58 15.59 -15.13 7.82
N LEU A 59 16.00 -13.97 7.32
CA LEU A 59 15.09 -12.84 7.10
C LEU A 59 14.00 -13.15 6.06
N ARG A 60 14.35 -13.86 4.97
CA ARG A 60 13.37 -14.33 3.99
C ARG A 60 12.39 -15.34 4.57
N SER A 61 12.88 -16.32 5.33
CA SER A 61 12.02 -17.30 5.97
C SER A 61 11.01 -16.62 6.90
N ARG A 62 11.46 -15.63 7.69
CA ARG A 62 10.56 -14.85 8.54
C ARG A 62 9.61 -13.97 7.74
N LEU A 63 10.06 -13.33 6.67
CA LEU A 63 9.20 -12.54 5.78
C LEU A 63 8.04 -13.40 5.26
N HIS A 64 8.32 -14.61 4.78
CA HIS A 64 7.30 -15.55 4.33
C HIS A 64 6.26 -15.86 5.43
N THR A 65 6.73 -16.16 6.65
CA THR A 65 5.83 -16.37 7.81
C THR A 65 5.04 -15.11 8.16
N SER A 66 5.64 -13.92 8.04
CA SER A 66 5.00 -12.65 8.36
C SER A 66 3.93 -12.29 7.34
N ILE A 67 4.15 -12.55 6.05
CA ILE A 67 3.13 -12.41 5.01
C ILE A 67 1.92 -13.30 5.34
N ALA A 68 2.17 -14.57 5.66
CA ALA A 68 1.10 -15.51 6.03
C ALA A 68 0.31 -15.07 7.29
N ARG A 69 0.97 -14.38 8.25
CA ARG A 69 0.35 -13.92 9.50
C ARG A 69 -0.32 -12.55 9.42
N SER A 70 0.25 -11.62 8.65
CA SER A 70 -0.22 -10.24 8.50
C SER A 70 -1.51 -10.13 7.68
N GLY A 71 -1.89 -11.21 6.99
CA GLY A 71 -3.05 -11.22 6.12
C GLY A 71 -2.84 -10.39 4.85
N ILE A 72 -1.58 -10.13 4.47
CA ILE A 72 -1.26 -9.68 3.12
C ILE A 72 -1.70 -10.81 2.18
N ASP A 73 -2.76 -10.54 1.42
CA ASP A 73 -3.22 -11.47 0.41
C ASP A 73 -2.13 -11.60 -0.66
N THR A 74 -1.54 -12.79 -0.75
CA THR A 74 -0.50 -13.10 -1.74
C THR A 74 -1.02 -13.05 -3.18
N GLN A 75 -2.34 -12.98 -3.37
CA GLN A 75 -2.99 -12.69 -4.65
C GLN A 75 -2.97 -11.19 -4.97
N LEU A 76 -2.80 -10.32 -3.97
CA LEU A 76 -2.65 -8.87 -4.17
C LEU A 76 -1.18 -8.48 -4.34
N VAL A 77 -0.33 -8.86 -3.38
CA VAL A 77 1.04 -8.36 -3.31
C VAL A 77 2.01 -9.51 -2.99
N GLN A 78 3.11 -9.54 -3.74
CA GLN A 78 4.23 -10.44 -3.52
C GLN A 78 5.53 -9.67 -3.42
N PHE A 79 6.50 -10.23 -2.70
CA PHE A 79 7.84 -9.67 -2.60
C PHE A 79 8.76 -10.42 -3.56
N ASN A 80 9.58 -9.68 -4.31
CA ASN A 80 10.48 -10.28 -5.28
C ASN A 80 11.54 -11.18 -4.58
N GLU A 81 11.75 -12.38 -5.10
CA GLU A 81 12.72 -13.33 -4.53
C GLU A 81 14.17 -12.81 -4.54
N SER A 82 14.49 -11.84 -5.41
CA SER A 82 15.81 -11.23 -5.52
C SER A 82 16.17 -10.24 -4.39
N LEU A 83 15.21 -9.85 -3.53
CA LEU A 83 15.45 -8.91 -2.43
C LEU A 83 16.59 -9.39 -1.53
N CYS A 84 17.52 -8.51 -1.13
CA CYS A 84 18.67 -8.90 -0.32
C CYS A 84 19.10 -7.81 0.66
N GLY A 85 19.86 -8.19 1.68
CA GLY A 85 20.46 -7.24 2.61
C GLY A 85 19.43 -6.34 3.31
N GLY A 86 19.48 -5.04 3.03
CA GLY A 86 18.58 -4.05 3.61
C GLY A 86 17.15 -4.08 3.06
N THR A 87 16.94 -4.52 1.81
CA THR A 87 15.60 -4.51 1.20
C THR A 87 14.72 -5.64 1.73
N VAL A 88 15.30 -6.78 2.13
CA VAL A 88 14.56 -7.84 2.87
C VAL A 88 14.13 -7.35 4.25
N VAL A 89 14.96 -6.55 4.92
CA VAL A 89 14.60 -5.94 6.21
C VAL A 89 13.44 -4.96 6.04
N ALA A 90 13.50 -4.13 5.01
CA ALA A 90 12.41 -3.18 4.72
C ALA A 90 11.12 -3.91 4.31
N ALA A 91 11.20 -4.96 3.49
CA ALA A 91 10.06 -5.83 3.18
C ALA A 91 9.45 -6.46 4.43
N LEU A 92 10.28 -6.94 5.36
CA LEU A 92 9.83 -7.49 6.64
C LEU A 92 9.12 -6.43 7.48
N TRP A 93 9.63 -5.20 7.50
CA TRP A 93 8.98 -4.07 8.16
C TRP A 93 7.63 -3.73 7.53
N ILE A 94 7.53 -3.73 6.20
CA ILE A 94 6.25 -3.53 5.50
C ILE A 94 5.27 -4.64 5.83
N ALA A 95 5.72 -5.90 5.90
CA ALA A 95 4.87 -7.04 6.20
C ALA A 95 4.37 -7.05 7.65
N GLU A 96 5.22 -6.66 8.62
CA GLU A 96 4.86 -6.70 10.05
C GLU A 96 4.19 -5.40 10.54
N GLU A 97 4.63 -4.23 10.06
CA GLU A 97 4.21 -2.91 10.54
C GLU A 97 3.44 -2.08 9.50
N GLY A 98 3.44 -2.49 8.23
CA GLY A 98 2.74 -1.77 7.16
C GLY A 98 1.21 -1.85 7.20
N GLY A 99 0.66 -2.60 8.16
CA GLY A 99 -0.77 -2.79 8.38
C GLY A 99 -1.43 -3.70 7.34
N GLN A 100 -2.75 -3.82 7.44
CA GLN A 100 -3.55 -4.62 6.51
C GLN A 100 -3.62 -3.93 5.14
N TRP A 101 -3.45 -4.72 4.08
CA TRP A 101 -3.50 -4.27 2.69
C TRP A 101 -4.88 -4.45 2.06
N ASN A 102 -5.77 -5.24 2.66
CA ASN A 102 -7.05 -5.60 2.04
C ASN A 102 -7.99 -4.41 1.85
N ASP A 103 -7.87 -3.39 2.71
CA ASP A 103 -8.71 -2.20 2.70
C ASP A 103 -7.92 -1.00 2.15
N GLY A 104 -8.58 -0.16 1.36
CA GLY A 104 -7.96 1.01 0.73
C GLY A 104 -7.05 0.62 -0.44
N THR A 105 -5.79 0.26 -0.17
CA THR A 105 -4.83 -0.10 -1.23
C THR A 105 -5.22 -1.38 -1.97
N GLY A 106 -5.69 -2.41 -1.26
CA GLY A 106 -6.10 -3.67 -1.87
C GLY A 106 -7.27 -3.49 -2.83
N ASP A 107 -8.25 -2.66 -2.47
CA ASP A 107 -9.35 -2.34 -3.36
C ASP A 107 -8.90 -1.55 -4.60
N VAL A 108 -7.96 -0.62 -4.43
CA VAL A 108 -7.36 0.11 -5.56
C VAL A 108 -6.69 -0.87 -6.53
N LEU A 109 -5.93 -1.83 -6.02
CA LEU A 109 -5.26 -2.85 -6.85
C LEU A 109 -6.25 -3.79 -7.54
N ARG A 110 -7.29 -4.27 -6.85
CA ARG A 110 -8.34 -5.11 -7.46
C ARG A 110 -9.08 -4.36 -8.56
N LEU A 111 -9.38 -3.08 -8.33
CA LEU A 111 -10.03 -2.25 -9.34
C LEU A 111 -9.11 -2.01 -10.54
N ALA A 112 -7.83 -1.69 -10.31
CA ALA A 112 -6.86 -1.52 -11.37
C ALA A 112 -6.69 -2.80 -12.21
N ASP A 113 -6.69 -3.98 -11.59
CA ASP A 113 -6.64 -5.27 -12.29
C ASP A 113 -7.91 -5.49 -13.13
N HIS A 114 -9.08 -5.21 -12.54
CA HIS A 114 -10.37 -5.31 -13.24
C HIS A 114 -10.46 -4.39 -14.46
N CYS A 115 -9.92 -3.17 -14.35
CA CYS A 115 -9.84 -2.19 -15.43
C CYS A 115 -8.67 -2.46 -16.41
N GLY A 116 -7.88 -3.52 -16.22
CA GLY A 116 -6.70 -3.82 -17.05
C GLY A 116 -5.55 -2.82 -16.89
N ALA A 117 -5.60 -1.96 -15.88
CA ALA A 117 -4.55 -0.97 -15.57
C ALA A 117 -3.37 -1.59 -14.79
N CYS A 118 -3.55 -2.72 -14.12
CA CYS A 118 -2.45 -3.49 -13.56
C CYS A 118 -2.68 -5.00 -13.73
N THR A 119 -1.72 -5.80 -13.28
CA THR A 119 -1.86 -7.26 -13.20
C THR A 119 -1.54 -7.72 -11.79
N LEU A 120 -2.50 -8.41 -11.18
CA LEU A 120 -2.32 -9.05 -9.87
C LEU A 120 -1.70 -10.45 -10.00
N PRO A 121 -0.86 -10.87 -9.05
CA PRO A 121 -0.34 -10.09 -7.91
C PRO A 121 0.74 -9.08 -8.33
N VAL A 122 0.79 -7.92 -7.67
CA VAL A 122 1.87 -6.95 -7.84
C VAL A 122 3.14 -7.46 -7.15
N VAL A 123 4.24 -7.56 -7.88
CA VAL A 123 5.53 -8.01 -7.37
C VAL A 123 6.40 -6.82 -6.96
N LEU A 124 6.53 -6.58 -5.65
CA LEU A 124 7.37 -5.52 -5.08
C LEU A 124 8.85 -5.85 -5.24
N THR A 125 9.56 -4.98 -5.94
CA THR A 125 11.00 -5.03 -6.16
C THR A 125 11.76 -4.19 -5.12
N ALA A 126 13.10 -4.25 -5.18
CA ALA A 126 13.95 -3.39 -4.36
C ALA A 126 13.67 -1.90 -4.61
N GLU A 127 13.33 -1.52 -5.84
CA GLU A 127 13.02 -0.14 -6.21
C GLU A 127 11.74 0.34 -5.52
N ASP A 128 10.68 -0.47 -5.57
CA ASP A 128 9.39 -0.19 -4.91
C ASP A 128 9.56 0.06 -3.41
N ILE A 129 10.33 -0.82 -2.76
CA ILE A 129 10.60 -0.76 -1.32
C ILE A 129 11.44 0.47 -0.96
N ASN A 130 12.38 0.85 -1.83
CA ASN A 130 13.27 1.98 -1.58
C ASN A 130 12.55 3.33 -1.70
N THR A 131 11.45 3.41 -2.44
CA THR A 131 10.56 4.58 -2.45
C THR A 131 10.02 4.92 -1.05
N HIS A 132 10.00 3.95 -0.13
CA HIS A 132 9.58 4.08 1.26
C HIS A 132 10.75 4.16 2.27
N ALA A 133 12.01 4.06 1.84
CA ALA A 133 13.15 3.88 2.74
C ALA A 133 13.63 5.16 3.46
N ASN A 134 13.10 6.35 3.13
CA ASN A 134 13.57 7.60 3.73
C ASN A 134 12.92 7.84 5.10
N LYS A 135 13.72 7.72 6.18
CA LYS A 135 13.32 7.89 7.59
C LYS A 135 12.66 9.24 7.91
N THR A 136 12.84 10.27 7.08
CA THR A 136 12.26 11.60 7.24
C THR A 136 10.83 11.72 6.74
N VAL A 137 10.30 10.72 6.04
CA VAL A 137 8.87 10.66 5.69
C VAL A 137 8.12 10.14 6.93
N ARG A 138 8.23 10.85 8.05
CA ARG A 138 7.49 10.54 9.31
C ARG A 138 6.41 11.58 9.60
N VAL A 139 6.39 12.66 8.84
CA VAL A 139 5.51 13.82 9.09
C VAL A 139 4.28 13.82 8.15
N CYS A 140 4.40 13.33 6.91
CA CYS A 140 3.24 13.04 6.04
C CYS A 140 2.75 11.57 6.15
N VAL A 141 3.49 10.69 6.85
CA VAL A 141 3.22 9.24 6.96
C VAL A 141 2.41 8.92 8.22
N GLY A 142 1.37 9.72 8.47
CA GLY A 142 0.28 9.28 9.35
C GLY A 142 -0.58 8.19 8.69
N SER A 143 -0.55 8.11 7.34
CA SER A 143 -1.38 7.21 6.55
C SER A 143 -0.58 6.05 5.96
N ARG A 144 -0.94 4.82 6.36
CA ARG A 144 -0.39 3.61 5.76
C ARG A 144 -0.82 3.44 4.29
N VAL A 145 -2.02 3.91 3.91
CA VAL A 145 -2.50 3.80 2.52
C VAL A 145 -1.64 4.64 1.57
N ILE A 146 -1.24 5.86 1.95
CA ILE A 146 -0.30 6.66 1.16
C ILE A 146 1.04 5.91 1.00
N ALA A 147 1.57 5.39 2.10
CA ALA A 147 2.81 4.61 2.10
C ALA A 147 2.73 3.39 1.16
N GLN A 148 1.63 2.64 1.24
CA GLN A 148 1.38 1.47 0.40
C GLN A 148 1.24 1.88 -1.08
N LEU A 149 0.43 2.88 -1.40
CA LEU A 149 0.25 3.40 -2.75
C LEU A 149 1.55 3.95 -3.36
N LYS A 150 2.45 4.55 -2.57
CA LYS A 150 3.79 4.93 -3.04
C LYS A 150 4.61 3.73 -3.51
N MET A 151 4.41 2.56 -2.91
CA MET A 151 5.12 1.34 -3.28
C MET A 151 4.49 0.64 -4.48
N VAL A 152 3.16 0.51 -4.52
CA VAL A 152 2.48 -0.26 -5.58
C VAL A 152 1.97 0.57 -6.74
N GLY A 153 1.80 1.88 -6.58
CA GLY A 153 1.08 2.71 -7.53
C GLY A 153 1.76 2.79 -8.90
N ARG A 154 3.08 2.63 -8.98
CA ARG A 154 3.79 2.56 -10.27
C ARG A 154 3.42 1.34 -11.12
N HIS A 155 2.78 0.34 -10.54
CA HIS A 155 2.28 -0.85 -11.24
C HIS A 155 0.87 -0.64 -11.81
N THR A 156 0.22 0.49 -11.50
CA THR A 156 -1.04 0.92 -12.10
C THR A 156 -0.74 1.86 -13.27
N ASN A 157 -1.00 1.39 -14.49
CA ASN A 157 -0.71 2.06 -15.75
C ASN A 157 -1.93 2.84 -16.26
N PHE A 158 -1.71 4.10 -16.61
CA PHE A 158 -2.71 4.99 -17.19
C PHE A 158 -2.38 5.40 -18.64
N GLY A 159 -1.68 4.54 -19.37
CA GLY A 159 -1.31 4.80 -20.77
C GLY A 159 -0.22 5.85 -20.91
N ASP A 160 0.33 5.97 -22.12
CA ASP A 160 1.29 7.02 -22.50
C ASP A 160 2.51 7.19 -21.56
N GLY A 161 2.90 6.10 -20.88
CA GLY A 161 4.00 6.10 -19.91
C GLY A 161 3.65 6.69 -18.54
N VAL A 162 2.40 7.08 -18.30
CA VAL A 162 1.91 7.58 -17.01
C VAL A 162 1.45 6.42 -16.13
N THR A 163 1.77 6.50 -14.84
CA THR A 163 1.38 5.51 -13.82
C THR A 163 0.89 6.22 -12.57
N PHE A 164 0.19 5.53 -11.67
CA PHE A 164 -0.26 6.09 -10.40
C PHE A 164 0.91 6.26 -9.40
N GLN A 165 1.87 7.14 -9.70
CA GLN A 165 2.98 7.41 -8.79
C GLN A 165 2.68 8.54 -7.83
N LEU A 166 3.19 8.42 -6.61
CA LEU A 166 3.08 9.42 -5.55
C LEU A 166 4.47 9.95 -5.18
N PHE A 167 4.69 11.23 -5.38
CA PHE A 167 5.98 11.90 -5.18
C PHE A 167 5.94 12.78 -3.94
N GLN A 168 6.93 12.67 -3.06
CA GLN A 168 7.02 13.50 -1.85
C GLN A 168 7.97 14.65 -2.08
N HIS A 169 7.48 15.89 -1.90
CA HIS A 169 8.27 17.10 -2.00
C HIS A 169 8.12 17.97 -0.74
N GLY A 170 9.02 17.78 0.24
CA GLY A 170 8.87 18.41 1.55
C GLY A 170 7.61 17.91 2.24
N ASP A 171 6.71 18.83 2.60
CA ASP A 171 5.39 18.52 3.19
C ASP A 171 4.29 18.32 2.15
N MET A 172 4.59 18.53 0.86
CA MET A 172 3.63 18.35 -0.23
C MET A 172 3.75 16.95 -0.84
N LEU A 173 2.60 16.41 -1.24
CA LEU A 173 2.50 15.17 -1.98
C LEU A 173 2.02 15.49 -3.40
N ARG A 174 2.59 14.87 -4.42
CA ARG A 174 2.14 14.95 -5.81
C ARG A 174 1.72 13.59 -6.33
N ALA A 175 0.83 13.55 -7.31
CA ALA A 175 0.36 12.32 -7.95
C ALA A 175 0.54 12.35 -9.46
N LEU A 176 0.77 11.18 -10.09
CA LEU A 176 0.91 10.98 -11.54
C LEU A 176 2.20 11.55 -12.14
N LYS A 177 2.47 12.86 -11.95
CA LYS A 177 3.68 13.54 -12.41
C LYS A 177 4.34 14.30 -11.25
N ASP A 178 5.68 14.36 -11.23
CA ASP A 178 6.43 15.17 -10.26
C ASP A 178 6.62 16.61 -10.75
N GLU A 179 5.51 17.30 -10.98
CA GLU A 179 5.48 18.64 -11.56
C GLU A 179 4.49 19.54 -10.80
N PRO A 180 4.67 20.87 -10.81
CA PRO A 180 3.64 21.80 -10.33
C PRO A 180 2.28 21.55 -11.00
N GLY A 181 1.19 21.69 -10.24
CA GLY A 181 -0.18 21.40 -10.67
C GLY A 181 -0.64 19.99 -10.29
N PHE A 182 0.29 19.06 -10.05
CA PHE A 182 0.00 17.67 -9.67
C PHE A 182 -0.01 17.45 -8.15
N GLU A 183 -0.13 18.52 -7.37
CA GLU A 183 -0.21 18.44 -5.91
C GLU A 183 -1.52 17.80 -5.42
N LEU A 184 -1.39 17.09 -4.29
CA LEU A 184 -2.48 16.56 -3.50
C LEU A 184 -2.58 17.34 -2.19
N THR A 185 -3.77 17.86 -1.90
CA THR A 185 -4.10 18.39 -0.58
C THR A 185 -4.59 17.24 0.29
N LEU A 186 -3.77 16.84 1.27
CA LEU A 186 -4.16 15.84 2.26
C LEU A 186 -4.88 16.53 3.42
N ASP A 187 -5.99 15.94 3.85
CA ASP A 187 -6.83 16.47 4.94
C ASP A 187 -7.16 17.96 4.76
N PRO A 188 -7.79 18.34 3.63
CA PRO A 188 -8.03 19.74 3.28
C PRO A 188 -8.74 20.50 4.42
N LEU A 189 -8.01 21.44 5.01
CA LEU A 189 -8.45 22.32 6.10
C LEU A 189 -9.36 23.43 5.54
N GLY A 190 -10.52 23.03 5.04
CA GLY A 190 -11.51 23.94 4.45
C GLY A 190 -12.91 23.36 4.36
N LEU A 191 -13.06 22.05 4.57
CA LEU A 191 -14.37 21.41 4.54
C LEU A 191 -15.27 21.97 5.67
N PRO A 192 -16.55 22.24 5.43
CA PRO A 192 -17.51 22.60 6.46
C PRO A 192 -17.53 21.59 7.63
N ALA A 193 -17.88 22.03 8.84
CA ALA A 193 -17.90 21.18 10.05
C ALA A 193 -18.83 19.96 9.91
N ASP A 194 -19.83 20.04 9.04
CA ASP A 194 -20.82 19.02 8.72
C ASP A 194 -20.47 18.20 7.47
N HIS A 195 -19.34 18.46 6.82
CA HIS A 195 -18.93 17.74 5.62
C HIS A 195 -18.83 16.24 5.86
N LEU A 196 -19.42 15.43 4.97
CA LEU A 196 -19.56 13.98 5.15
C LEU A 196 -18.22 13.28 5.37
N TYR A 197 -17.17 13.74 4.69
CA TYR A 197 -15.82 13.17 4.82
C TYR A 197 -15.19 13.35 6.21
N ARG A 198 -15.61 14.38 6.98
CA ARG A 198 -15.12 14.54 8.37
C ARG A 198 -15.69 13.50 9.31
N ARG A 199 -16.90 12.99 9.07
CA ARG A 199 -17.57 12.02 9.95
C ARG A 199 -17.03 10.60 9.80
N HIS A 200 -16.52 10.27 8.61
CA HIS A 200 -15.99 8.94 8.28
C HIS A 200 -14.48 8.95 8.02
N ARG A 201 -13.79 9.99 8.48
CA ARG A 201 -12.34 10.13 8.34
C ARG A 201 -11.63 8.92 8.93
N GLN A 202 -10.73 8.34 8.15
CA GLN A 202 -9.82 7.30 8.59
C GLN A 202 -8.41 7.88 8.66
N ASP A 203 -7.76 7.83 9.83
CA ASP A 203 -6.40 8.36 10.00
C ASP A 203 -5.40 7.71 9.03
N HIS A 204 -5.65 6.45 8.70
CA HIS A 204 -4.81 5.65 7.86
C HIS A 204 -5.10 5.79 6.36
N ASP A 205 -6.20 6.43 5.98
CA ASP A 205 -6.63 6.73 4.61
C ASP A 205 -7.38 8.08 4.61
N PRO A 206 -6.66 9.19 4.81
CA PRO A 206 -7.26 10.49 5.07
C PRO A 206 -7.95 11.04 3.81
N PRO A 207 -8.91 11.97 3.96
CA PRO A 207 -9.46 12.71 2.83
C PRO A 207 -8.36 13.36 1.99
N ALA A 208 -8.57 13.40 0.69
CA ALA A 208 -7.63 13.97 -0.26
C ALA A 208 -8.35 14.90 -1.23
N SER A 209 -7.66 15.90 -1.75
CA SER A 209 -8.19 16.75 -2.81
C SER A 209 -7.14 16.97 -3.89
N SER A 210 -7.61 17.13 -5.12
CA SER A 210 -6.76 17.21 -6.30
C SER A 210 -7.42 18.03 -7.41
N ARG A 211 -6.58 18.71 -8.19
CA ARG A 211 -6.93 19.43 -9.41
C ARG A 211 -6.52 18.66 -10.67
N ILE A 212 -6.19 17.38 -10.53
CA ILE A 212 -5.68 16.56 -11.63
C ILE A 212 -6.87 15.92 -12.34
N HIS A 213 -7.00 16.18 -13.63
CA HIS A 213 -8.05 15.64 -14.48
C HIS A 213 -7.46 14.76 -15.58
N CYS A 214 -8.25 13.77 -16.00
CA CYS A 214 -7.97 13.00 -17.20
C CYS A 214 -8.91 13.52 -18.29
N PHE A 215 -8.36 13.87 -19.43
CA PHE A 215 -9.08 14.23 -20.64
C PHE A 215 -8.98 13.13 -21.68
N LEU A 216 -9.74 13.26 -22.77
CA LEU A 216 -9.63 12.38 -23.91
C LEU A 216 -8.21 12.47 -24.52
N PRO A 217 -7.76 11.44 -25.26
CA PRO A 217 -6.60 11.60 -26.11
C PRO A 217 -6.84 12.69 -27.17
N PRO A 218 -5.84 13.55 -27.46
CA PRO A 218 -4.44 13.46 -27.03
C PRO A 218 -4.08 14.20 -25.72
N GLU A 219 -5.00 14.91 -25.08
CA GLU A 219 -4.72 15.79 -23.93
C GLU A 219 -4.24 15.01 -22.69
N GLY A 220 -4.88 13.88 -22.38
CA GLY A 220 -4.44 12.98 -21.31
C GLY A 220 -4.53 13.61 -19.91
N TRP A 221 -3.45 13.49 -19.11
CA TRP A 221 -3.42 13.95 -17.72
C TRP A 221 -2.94 15.40 -17.59
N GLU A 222 -3.83 16.28 -17.14
CA GLU A 222 -3.57 17.70 -16.93
C GLU A 222 -3.95 18.16 -15.52
N ALA A 223 -3.30 19.24 -15.07
CA ALA A 223 -3.68 19.97 -13.88
C ALA A 223 -4.45 21.22 -14.33
N GLU A 224 -5.69 21.37 -13.88
CA GLU A 224 -6.47 22.58 -14.21
C GLU A 224 -5.97 23.77 -13.36
N ASP A 225 -5.80 24.93 -14.03
CA ASP A 225 -5.52 26.22 -13.38
C ASP A 225 -6.77 26.80 -12.68
N ASP A 226 -7.97 26.32 -13.05
CA ASP A 226 -9.24 26.76 -12.46
C ASP A 226 -9.42 26.24 -11.01
N ASP A 227 -10.15 27.01 -10.19
CA ASP A 227 -10.31 26.81 -8.74
C ASP A 227 -11.13 25.56 -8.34
N ILE A 228 -11.47 24.66 -9.26
CA ILE A 228 -12.32 23.49 -8.97
C ILE A 228 -11.46 22.34 -8.44
N GLU A 229 -11.06 22.45 -7.18
CA GLU A 229 -10.44 21.36 -6.43
C GLU A 229 -11.50 20.31 -6.07
N ILE A 230 -11.34 19.08 -6.58
CA ILE A 230 -12.25 17.97 -6.26
C ILE A 230 -11.78 17.30 -4.96
N SER A 231 -12.68 17.22 -3.98
CA SER A 231 -12.45 16.49 -2.75
C SER A 231 -12.95 15.05 -2.82
N HIS A 232 -12.11 14.14 -2.34
CA HIS A 232 -12.40 12.72 -2.20
C HIS A 232 -12.47 12.35 -0.71
N ALA A 233 -13.31 11.36 -0.40
CA ALA A 233 -13.48 10.87 0.97
C ALA A 233 -12.17 10.30 1.56
N SER A 234 -11.28 9.79 0.71
CA SER A 234 -9.99 9.23 1.09
C SER A 234 -8.98 9.24 -0.06
N VAL A 235 -7.70 8.97 0.23
CA VAL A 235 -6.65 8.81 -0.79
C VAL A 235 -6.92 7.59 -1.66
N SER A 236 -7.37 6.48 -1.08
CA SER A 236 -7.74 5.30 -1.89
C SER A 236 -8.92 5.60 -2.82
N GLN A 237 -9.90 6.40 -2.39
CA GLN A 237 -11.01 6.80 -3.26
C GLN A 237 -10.55 7.70 -4.40
N LEU A 238 -9.61 8.62 -4.14
CA LEU A 238 -8.96 9.41 -5.19
C LEU A 238 -8.29 8.49 -6.22
N ALA A 239 -7.53 7.49 -5.77
CA ALA A 239 -6.87 6.54 -6.66
C ALA A 239 -7.87 5.74 -7.50
N LYS A 240 -8.96 5.24 -6.89
CA LYS A 240 -10.05 4.52 -7.58
C LYS A 240 -10.71 5.40 -8.64
N ASP A 241 -11.01 6.65 -8.30
CA ASP A 241 -11.59 7.62 -9.23
C ASP A 241 -10.69 7.87 -10.44
N LYS A 242 -9.37 8.02 -10.25
CA LYS A 242 -8.43 8.17 -11.36
C LYS A 242 -8.37 6.93 -12.26
N ILE A 243 -8.44 5.73 -11.68
CA ILE A 243 -8.53 4.47 -12.44
C ILE A 243 -9.79 4.42 -13.30
N LEU A 244 -10.95 4.70 -12.70
CA LEU A 244 -12.24 4.67 -13.41
C LEU A 244 -12.30 5.71 -14.52
N ASN A 245 -11.92 6.95 -14.23
CA ASN A 245 -11.90 8.02 -15.22
C ASN A 245 -11.02 7.66 -16.41
N TYR A 246 -9.80 7.14 -16.17
CA TYR A 246 -8.93 6.70 -17.25
C TYR A 246 -9.53 5.54 -18.04
N HIS A 247 -10.06 4.52 -17.36
CA HIS A 247 -10.67 3.36 -17.99
C HIS A 247 -11.83 3.77 -18.91
N ASP A 248 -12.77 4.57 -18.40
CA ASP A 248 -13.93 5.03 -19.17
C ASP A 248 -13.51 5.98 -20.30
N LEU A 249 -12.43 6.74 -20.10
CA LEU A 249 -11.89 7.60 -21.14
C LEU A 249 -11.19 6.85 -22.27
N SER A 250 -10.65 5.68 -21.97
CA SER A 250 -9.89 4.84 -22.89
C SER A 250 -10.76 3.87 -23.70
N ARG A 251 -12.08 3.79 -23.43
CA ARG A 251 -13.00 2.94 -24.18
C ARG A 251 -13.33 3.52 -25.56
N PRO A 252 -13.48 2.66 -26.60
CA PRO A 252 -13.94 3.10 -27.92
C PRO A 252 -15.34 3.73 -27.85
N ASP A 253 -15.60 4.75 -28.68
CA ASP A 253 -16.84 5.54 -28.64
C ASP A 253 -18.14 4.71 -28.82
N GLU A 254 -18.08 3.57 -29.52
CA GLU A 254 -19.24 2.67 -29.69
C GLU A 254 -19.73 2.04 -28.37
N GLU A 255 -18.90 2.00 -27.32
CA GLU A 255 -19.28 1.49 -26.00
C GLU A 255 -19.68 2.59 -25.00
N ARG A 256 -19.43 3.87 -25.34
CA ARG A 256 -19.65 5.02 -24.44
C ARG A 256 -21.10 5.52 -24.45
N GLU A 257 -21.81 5.32 -25.55
CA GLU A 257 -23.23 5.70 -25.67
C GLU A 257 -24.16 4.89 -24.72
N ILE A 258 -23.69 3.76 -24.18
CA ILE A 258 -24.43 2.97 -23.18
C ILE A 258 -24.13 3.44 -21.74
N GLY A 259 -22.95 4.04 -21.50
CA GLY A 259 -22.48 4.46 -20.17
C GLY A 259 -22.86 5.90 -19.76
N ASN A 260 -23.19 6.76 -20.71
CA ASN A 260 -23.52 8.17 -20.46
C ASN A 260 -24.83 8.41 -19.68
N PHE A 261 -25.54 7.36 -19.27
CA PHE A 261 -26.72 7.45 -18.39
C PHE A 261 -26.40 7.43 -16.89
N LEU A 262 -25.14 7.26 -16.45
CA LEU A 262 -24.77 7.17 -15.03
C LEU A 262 -23.73 8.19 -14.54
N SER A 263 -23.38 9.19 -15.36
CA SER A 263 -22.39 10.22 -14.99
C SER A 263 -23.03 11.40 -14.27
N THR A 264 -23.66 11.16 -13.11
CA THR A 264 -23.79 12.21 -12.09
C THR A 264 -23.12 11.77 -10.79
N PRO A 265 -22.47 12.68 -10.04
CA PRO A 265 -21.82 12.36 -8.75
C PRO A 265 -22.73 11.69 -7.70
N ASN A 266 -24.06 11.72 -7.91
CA ASN A 266 -25.03 11.06 -7.06
C ASN A 266 -25.19 9.56 -7.34
N ASP A 267 -24.83 9.06 -8.52
CA ASP A 267 -25.06 7.66 -8.90
C ASP A 267 -23.95 6.71 -8.42
N VAL A 268 -22.73 7.22 -8.23
CA VAL A 268 -21.62 6.46 -7.62
C VAL A 268 -21.95 6.08 -6.17
N ASN A 269 -22.61 6.98 -5.42
CA ASN A 269 -23.08 6.71 -4.06
C ASN A 269 -24.24 5.68 -4.03
N ARG A 270 -25.00 5.55 -5.12
CA ARG A 270 -26.12 4.61 -5.22
C ARG A 270 -25.66 3.20 -5.55
N ALA A 271 -24.68 3.06 -6.45
CA ALA A 271 -24.08 1.77 -6.79
C ALA A 271 -23.37 1.12 -5.59
N MET A 272 -22.83 1.91 -4.65
CA MET A 272 -22.23 1.41 -3.42
C MET A 272 -23.27 0.94 -2.38
N SER A 273 -24.50 1.47 -2.39
CA SER A 273 -25.56 1.05 -1.44
C SER A 273 -26.24 -0.26 -1.83
N ASP A 274 -26.23 -0.64 -3.11
CA ASP A 274 -26.88 -1.87 -3.59
C ASP A 274 -25.97 -3.10 -3.46
N ALA A 275 -24.64 -2.90 -3.31
CA ALA A 275 -23.69 -3.98 -3.05
C ALA A 275 -23.81 -4.58 -1.64
N ASP A 276 -24.37 -3.83 -0.67
CA ASP A 276 -24.55 -4.28 0.73
C ASP A 276 -25.87 -5.04 0.98
N ILE A 277 -26.77 -5.14 0.01
CA ILE A 277 -28.07 -5.84 0.14
C ILE A 277 -28.04 -7.25 -0.49
N GLY A 278 -27.01 -7.59 -1.26
CA GLY A 278 -26.93 -8.81 -2.05
C GLY A 278 -26.60 -10.12 -1.32
N VAL A 279 -26.22 -10.09 -0.04
CA VAL A 279 -25.74 -11.30 0.68
C VAL A 279 -26.81 -11.99 1.54
N ALA A 280 -28.05 -11.50 1.58
CA ALA A 280 -29.09 -12.04 2.49
C ALA A 280 -30.18 -12.94 1.87
N LYS A 281 -30.15 -13.28 0.57
CA LYS A 281 -31.19 -14.18 0.01
C LYS A 281 -30.65 -15.16 -1.04
N ALA A 282 -30.20 -16.33 -0.56
CA ALA A 282 -30.40 -17.62 -1.24
C ALA A 282 -29.93 -18.80 -0.36
N VAL A 283 -30.59 -19.03 0.79
CA VAL A 283 -30.67 -20.37 1.39
C VAL A 283 -32.15 -20.62 1.70
N ALA A 284 -32.86 -21.20 0.74
CA ALA A 284 -34.08 -21.97 0.90
C ALA A 284 -34.58 -22.41 -0.48
N VAL A 285 -34.15 -23.59 -0.94
CA VAL A 285 -34.99 -24.74 -1.36
C VAL A 285 -34.09 -25.97 -1.32
#